data_AF-A0A161U9G4-F1
#
_entry.id   AF-A0A161U9G4-F1
#
_cell.length_a   1.000
_cell.length_b   1.000
_cell.length_c   1.000
_cell.angle_alpha   90.00
_cell.angle_beta   90.00
_cell.angle_gamma   90.00
#
_symmetry.space_group_name_H-M   'P 1'
#
loop_
_entity.id
_entity.type
_entity.pdbx_description
1 polymer ?
#
loop_
_entity_poly.entity_id
_entity_poly.type
_entity_poly.pdbx_seq_one_letter_code
_entity_poly.pdbx_strand_id
1 'polypeptide(L)'
;MSGIGRADAAGWTVVVPVKSLSGAKTRLAPELSPAERAALARAFALDTVDAAAAAERVTRVVVVSDEPAIELALRETVGVDVVPEVGPRGLSAAIAHGVAVARAGLPGSRAENGASVGVEDPVSARDARGVAVLLGDLPAMRSRDLDAALEVAARHPLAFVPDAEGTGTTLASARAGEELVAHFGADSAARHAAAGFVDVVAEHPGAVAPGLRRDVDTAAELAEAVALGTGPRTASVVRTLSDLAGAPAPRRPFDPQATPARADRKAAS
;
A
#
# COMPACT_ATOMS: atom_id res chain seq x y z
N MET A 1 42.45 6.24 4.53
CA MET A 1 41.54 5.85 3.44
C MET A 1 40.96 4.49 3.77
N SER A 2 39.97 4.45 4.66
CA SER A 2 39.28 3.21 5.02
C SER A 2 38.02 3.12 4.18
N GLY A 3 37.88 2.01 3.45
CA GLY A 3 36.82 1.78 2.49
C GLY A 3 35.45 1.78 3.16
N ILE A 4 34.68 2.83 2.92
CA ILE A 4 33.23 2.83 3.07
C ILE A 4 32.72 1.94 1.93
N GLY A 5 32.42 0.70 2.27
CA GLY A 5 32.08 -0.35 1.33
C GLY A 5 30.80 -0.03 0.55
N ARG A 6 30.86 -0.35 -0.74
CA ARG A 6 29.87 -0.31 -1.83
C ARG A 6 28.47 -0.91 -1.56
N ALA A 7 28.11 -1.21 -0.31
CA ALA A 7 26.88 -1.91 0.08
C ALA A 7 25.62 -1.01 0.12
N ASP A 8 25.78 0.32 0.16
CA ASP A 8 24.65 1.29 0.19
C ASP A 8 23.98 1.53 -1.18
N ALA A 9 24.50 0.98 -2.28
CA ALA A 9 24.15 1.40 -3.64
C ALA A 9 23.08 0.54 -4.36
N ALA A 10 22.60 -0.55 -3.75
CA ALA A 10 21.78 -1.53 -4.46
C ALA A 10 20.27 -1.21 -4.44
N GLY A 11 19.81 -0.23 -3.65
CA GLY A 11 18.41 0.17 -3.57
C GLY A 11 17.47 -0.93 -3.04
N TRP A 12 16.18 -0.67 -3.11
CA TRP A 12 15.13 -1.50 -2.54
C TRP A 12 14.20 -2.08 -3.60
N THR A 13 13.69 -3.29 -3.35
CA THR A 13 12.46 -3.78 -3.98
C THR A 13 11.33 -3.68 -2.97
N VAL A 14 10.25 -3.00 -3.34
CA VAL A 14 9.07 -2.82 -2.47
C VAL A 14 7.96 -3.75 -2.93
N VAL A 15 7.42 -4.55 -2.01
CA VAL A 15 6.29 -5.44 -2.23
C VAL A 15 5.03 -4.77 -1.70
N VAL A 16 4.02 -4.60 -2.56
CA VAL A 16 2.73 -4.00 -2.20
C VAL A 16 1.61 -5.02 -2.39
N PRO A 17 1.12 -5.67 -1.32
CA PRO A 17 -0.04 -6.55 -1.42
C PRO A 17 -1.33 -5.72 -1.59
N VAL A 18 -2.06 -5.95 -2.68
CA VAL A 18 -3.35 -5.29 -2.95
C VAL A 18 -4.44 -6.36 -2.97
N LYS A 19 -5.13 -6.48 -1.82
CA LYS A 19 -6.28 -7.38 -1.64
C LYS A 19 -7.46 -6.98 -2.52
N SER A 20 -8.44 -7.88 -2.62
CA SER A 20 -9.66 -7.60 -3.36
C SER A 20 -10.36 -6.32 -2.91
N LEU A 21 -10.67 -5.49 -3.89
CA LEU A 21 -11.25 -4.16 -3.70
C LEU A 21 -12.72 -4.22 -3.29
N SER A 22 -13.40 -5.34 -3.60
CA SER A 22 -14.84 -5.54 -3.39
C SER A 22 -15.26 -5.76 -1.92
N GLY A 23 -14.36 -6.30 -1.11
CA GLY A 23 -14.58 -6.56 0.33
C GLY A 23 -13.75 -5.65 1.26
N ALA A 24 -12.98 -4.73 0.69
CA ALA A 24 -12.09 -3.86 1.45
C ALA A 24 -12.85 -2.69 2.12
N LYS A 25 -12.23 -2.11 3.14
CA LYS A 25 -12.60 -0.80 3.71
C LYS A 25 -14.07 -0.72 4.16
N THR A 26 -14.62 -1.81 4.68
CA THR A 26 -16.00 -1.89 5.18
C THR A 26 -16.29 -0.90 6.30
N ARG A 27 -15.24 -0.47 7.03
CA ARG A 27 -15.29 0.54 8.09
C ARG A 27 -15.26 1.99 7.60
N LEU A 28 -14.94 2.24 6.32
CA LEU A 28 -14.65 3.57 5.79
C LEU A 28 -15.87 4.47 5.79
N ALA A 29 -17.02 3.92 5.48
CA ALA A 29 -18.30 4.57 5.65
C ALA A 29 -19.40 3.53 5.39
N PRO A 30 -20.27 3.26 6.38
CA PRO A 30 -21.47 2.45 6.16
C PRO A 30 -22.37 3.01 5.06
N GLU A 31 -22.28 4.32 4.82
CA GLU A 31 -23.10 5.07 3.86
C GLU A 31 -22.57 4.99 2.42
N LEU A 32 -21.31 4.61 2.22
CA LEU A 32 -20.78 4.40 0.87
C LEU A 32 -21.31 3.08 0.29
N SER A 33 -21.63 3.08 -1.00
CA SER A 33 -21.90 1.86 -1.74
C SER A 33 -20.65 0.99 -1.88
N PRO A 34 -20.80 -0.32 -2.14
CA PRO A 34 -19.65 -1.19 -2.43
C PRO A 34 -18.77 -0.68 -3.58
N ALA A 35 -19.38 -0.08 -4.61
CA ALA A 35 -18.65 0.47 -5.75
C ALA A 35 -17.77 1.67 -5.37
N GLU A 36 -18.27 2.56 -4.51
CA GLU A 36 -17.52 3.73 -4.03
C GLU A 36 -16.37 3.33 -3.11
N ARG A 37 -16.60 2.34 -2.23
CA ARG A 37 -15.51 1.76 -1.41
C ARG A 37 -14.43 1.11 -2.28
N ALA A 38 -14.82 0.34 -3.29
CA ALA A 38 -13.88 -0.26 -4.24
C ALA A 38 -13.11 0.80 -5.04
N ALA A 39 -13.77 1.90 -5.43
CA ALA A 39 -13.12 3.02 -6.11
C ALA A 39 -12.07 3.70 -5.22
N LEU A 40 -12.38 3.93 -3.95
CA LEU A 40 -11.44 4.48 -2.97
C LEU A 40 -10.28 3.53 -2.70
N ALA A 41 -10.55 2.25 -2.43
CA ALA A 41 -9.51 1.24 -2.23
C ALA A 41 -8.55 1.16 -3.42
N ARG A 42 -9.09 1.22 -4.66
CA ARG A 42 -8.26 1.25 -5.87
C ARG A 42 -7.40 2.51 -5.93
N ALA A 43 -7.98 3.66 -5.61
CA ALA A 43 -7.27 4.93 -5.64
C ALA A 43 -6.15 4.97 -4.60
N PHE A 44 -6.38 4.46 -3.40
CA PHE A 44 -5.37 4.37 -2.35
C PHE A 44 -4.19 3.49 -2.78
N ALA A 45 -4.49 2.31 -3.33
CA ALA A 45 -3.46 1.38 -3.83
C ALA A 45 -2.62 2.00 -4.94
N LEU A 46 -3.26 2.63 -5.93
CA LEU A 46 -2.55 3.25 -7.04
C LEU A 46 -1.72 4.47 -6.60
N ASP A 47 -2.24 5.33 -5.72
CA ASP A 47 -1.45 6.45 -5.20
C ASP A 47 -0.26 5.97 -4.35
N THR A 48 -0.44 4.88 -3.58
CA THR A 48 0.65 4.26 -2.81
C THR A 48 1.73 3.69 -3.73
N VAL A 49 1.33 2.96 -4.78
CA VAL A 49 2.26 2.39 -5.78
C VAL A 49 2.97 3.48 -6.57
N ASP A 50 2.25 4.51 -7.02
CA ASP A 50 2.82 5.65 -7.75
C ASP A 50 3.87 6.37 -6.88
N ALA A 51 3.58 6.58 -5.58
CA ALA A 51 4.54 7.18 -4.65
C ALA A 51 5.75 6.26 -4.37
N ALA A 52 5.56 4.95 -4.27
CA ALA A 52 6.65 3.99 -4.09
C ALA A 52 7.56 3.91 -5.34
N ALA A 53 6.97 3.89 -6.53
CA ALA A 53 7.72 3.86 -7.80
C ALA A 53 8.50 5.15 -8.07
N ALA A 54 8.05 6.27 -7.50
CA ALA A 54 8.72 7.56 -7.62
C ALA A 54 9.81 7.81 -6.56
N ALA A 55 10.03 6.90 -5.61
CA ALA A 55 11.06 7.02 -4.57
C ALA A 55 12.45 6.65 -5.12
N GLU A 56 13.46 7.47 -4.85
CA GLU A 56 14.79 7.35 -5.47
C GLU A 56 15.52 6.07 -5.03
N ARG A 57 15.26 5.61 -3.81
CA ARG A 57 15.84 4.38 -3.26
C ARG A 57 15.09 3.14 -3.70
N VAL A 58 13.91 3.28 -4.31
CA VAL A 58 13.09 2.15 -4.79
C VAL A 58 13.42 1.89 -6.26
N THR A 59 13.90 0.70 -6.52
CA THR A 59 14.38 0.29 -7.86
C THR A 59 13.39 -0.61 -8.58
N ARG A 60 12.43 -1.16 -7.83
CA ARG A 60 11.39 -2.06 -8.30
C ARG A 60 10.24 -2.07 -7.30
N VAL A 61 9.01 -2.07 -7.80
CA VAL A 61 7.80 -2.33 -7.03
C VAL A 61 7.18 -3.62 -7.54
N VAL A 62 6.89 -4.57 -6.66
CA VAL A 62 6.15 -5.79 -6.95
C VAL A 62 4.78 -5.67 -6.32
N VAL A 63 3.75 -5.52 -7.15
CA VAL A 63 2.36 -5.43 -6.70
C VAL A 63 1.73 -6.82 -6.78
N VAL A 64 1.28 -7.37 -5.66
CA VAL A 64 0.63 -8.68 -5.63
C VAL A 64 -0.88 -8.46 -5.64
N SER A 65 -1.57 -8.83 -6.73
CA SER A 65 -3.01 -8.59 -6.87
C SER A 65 -3.65 -9.48 -7.95
N ASP A 66 -4.89 -9.91 -7.69
CA ASP A 66 -5.79 -10.54 -8.68
C ASP A 66 -6.77 -9.54 -9.33
N GLU A 67 -6.62 -8.24 -9.10
CA GLU A 67 -7.58 -7.21 -9.53
C GLU A 67 -7.26 -6.67 -10.93
N PRO A 68 -8.09 -6.94 -11.97
CA PRO A 68 -7.79 -6.51 -13.34
C PRO A 68 -7.67 -5.00 -13.49
N ALA A 69 -8.35 -4.24 -12.64
CA ALA A 69 -8.29 -2.79 -12.63
C ALA A 69 -6.95 -2.24 -12.11
N ILE A 70 -6.23 -3.00 -11.26
CA ILE A 70 -4.87 -2.68 -10.80
C ILE A 70 -3.87 -3.02 -11.91
N GLU A 71 -3.98 -4.22 -12.49
CA GLU A 71 -3.14 -4.66 -13.61
C GLU A 71 -3.22 -3.67 -14.79
N LEU A 72 -4.44 -3.34 -15.24
CA LEU A 72 -4.65 -2.42 -16.35
C LEU A 72 -4.09 -1.02 -16.06
N ALA A 73 -4.21 -0.53 -14.83
CA ALA A 73 -3.75 0.79 -14.45
C ALA A 73 -2.22 0.89 -14.34
N LEU A 74 -1.54 -0.19 -13.99
CA LEU A 74 -0.10 -0.20 -13.73
C LEU A 74 0.75 -0.77 -14.87
N ARG A 75 0.14 -1.40 -15.88
CA ARG A 75 0.85 -2.09 -16.98
C ARG A 75 1.96 -1.30 -17.69
N GLU A 76 1.83 0.03 -17.79
CA GLU A 76 2.81 0.91 -18.46
C GLU A 76 3.74 1.63 -17.45
N THR A 77 3.63 1.31 -16.15
CA THR A 77 4.38 2.01 -15.10
C THR A 77 5.76 1.39 -14.99
N VAL A 78 6.77 2.14 -15.42
CA VAL A 78 8.17 1.69 -15.36
C VAL A 78 8.58 1.34 -13.93
N GLY A 79 9.22 0.18 -13.77
CA GLY A 79 9.70 -0.29 -12.47
C GLY A 79 8.62 -0.94 -11.60
N VAL A 80 7.39 -1.12 -12.10
CA VAL A 80 6.30 -1.80 -11.40
C VAL A 80 5.96 -3.12 -12.10
N ASP A 81 6.02 -4.22 -11.37
CA ASP A 81 5.55 -5.53 -11.82
C ASP A 81 4.30 -5.92 -11.05
N VAL A 82 3.20 -6.18 -11.77
CA VAL A 82 2.00 -6.76 -11.17
C VAL A 82 2.07 -8.27 -11.29
N VAL A 83 1.96 -8.98 -10.16
CA VAL A 83 1.97 -10.44 -10.10
C VAL A 83 0.66 -10.96 -9.51
N PRO A 84 0.12 -12.07 -10.03
CA PRO A 84 -1.11 -12.65 -9.51
C PRO A 84 -0.91 -13.20 -8.09
N GLU A 85 -1.99 -13.30 -7.31
CA GLU A 85 -1.94 -14.03 -6.05
C GLU A 85 -1.83 -15.53 -6.33
N VAL A 86 -0.79 -16.17 -5.80
CA VAL A 86 -0.59 -17.63 -5.93
C VAL A 86 -0.64 -18.29 -4.54
N GLY A 87 -1.39 -19.38 -4.45
CA GLY A 87 -1.51 -20.18 -3.22
C GLY A 87 -2.73 -19.80 -2.37
N PRO A 88 -2.70 -20.03 -1.04
CA PRO A 88 -3.83 -19.71 -0.18
C PRO A 88 -4.12 -18.21 -0.19
N ARG A 89 -5.40 -17.83 -0.17
CA ARG A 89 -5.78 -16.41 -0.12
C ARG A 89 -5.43 -15.79 1.22
N GLY A 90 -5.07 -14.50 1.22
CA GLY A 90 -4.87 -13.71 2.43
C GLY A 90 -3.57 -12.90 2.43
N LEU A 91 -3.51 -11.91 3.33
CA LEU A 91 -2.41 -10.93 3.37
C LEU A 91 -1.04 -11.60 3.49
N SER A 92 -0.89 -12.52 4.44
CA SER A 92 0.41 -13.15 4.72
C SER A 92 0.91 -13.99 3.54
N ALA A 93 0.01 -14.66 2.83
CA ALA A 93 0.36 -15.45 1.66
C ALA A 93 0.75 -14.57 0.47
N ALA A 94 -0.01 -13.50 0.21
CA ALA A 94 0.33 -12.50 -0.80
C ALA A 94 1.70 -11.86 -0.52
N ILE A 95 1.97 -11.51 0.74
CA ILE A 95 3.27 -10.97 1.16
C ILE A 95 4.39 -11.98 0.92
N ALA A 96 4.23 -13.23 1.38
CA ALA A 96 5.26 -14.26 1.20
C ALA A 96 5.55 -14.51 -0.30
N HIS A 97 4.51 -14.54 -1.13
CA HIS A 97 4.66 -14.66 -2.57
C HIS A 97 5.41 -13.47 -3.18
N GLY A 98 5.00 -12.23 -2.85
CA GLY A 98 5.65 -11.02 -3.34
C GLY A 98 7.11 -10.91 -2.91
N VAL A 99 7.44 -11.28 -1.66
CA VAL A 99 8.83 -11.34 -1.17
C VAL A 99 9.64 -12.38 -1.93
N ALA A 100 9.07 -13.55 -2.24
CA ALA A 100 9.74 -14.55 -3.05
C ALA A 100 10.00 -14.04 -4.49
N VAL A 101 9.04 -13.35 -5.11
CA VAL A 101 9.19 -12.72 -6.44
C VAL A 101 10.25 -11.60 -6.41
N ALA A 102 10.28 -10.81 -5.34
CA ALA A 102 11.28 -9.76 -5.16
C ALA A 102 12.70 -10.35 -5.14
N ARG A 103 12.89 -11.48 -4.43
CA ARG A 103 14.18 -12.18 -4.33
C ARG A 103 14.58 -12.95 -5.60
N ALA A 104 13.63 -13.56 -6.30
CA ALA A 104 13.91 -14.33 -7.50
C ALA A 104 14.43 -13.47 -8.68
N GLY A 105 14.18 -12.15 -8.65
CA GLY A 105 14.49 -11.20 -9.73
C GLY A 105 13.61 -11.42 -10.97
N LEU A 106 13.70 -10.52 -11.96
CA LEU A 106 12.89 -10.62 -13.19
C LEU A 106 13.20 -11.91 -13.97
N PRO A 107 12.17 -12.64 -14.46
CA PRO A 107 12.35 -13.69 -15.46
C PRO A 107 12.85 -13.03 -16.77
N GLY A 108 14.06 -13.40 -17.20
CA GLY A 108 14.80 -12.73 -18.29
C GLY A 108 16.24 -12.35 -17.90
N SER A 109 16.53 -12.38 -16.61
CA SER A 109 17.84 -12.31 -15.96
C SER A 109 18.91 -13.32 -16.32
N ARG A 110 18.52 -14.49 -16.81
CA ARG A 110 19.49 -15.54 -17.11
C ARG A 110 20.30 -15.05 -18.29
N ALA A 111 21.58 -14.80 -18.07
CA ALA A 111 22.54 -14.58 -19.13
C ALA A 111 22.28 -15.62 -20.23
N GLU A 112 21.79 -15.14 -21.38
CA GLU A 112 21.71 -15.92 -22.61
C GLU A 112 23.14 -16.15 -23.09
N ASN A 113 23.91 -16.95 -22.35
CA ASN A 113 25.21 -17.45 -22.74
C ASN A 113 25.47 -18.69 -21.88
N GLY A 114 25.09 -19.85 -22.42
CA GLY A 114 25.44 -21.13 -21.83
C GLY A 114 26.95 -21.28 -21.77
N ALA A 115 27.53 -21.12 -20.58
CA ALA A 115 28.85 -21.61 -20.26
C ALA A 115 28.95 -21.84 -18.75
N SER A 116 28.87 -23.11 -18.35
CA SER A 116 29.22 -23.57 -17.02
C SER A 116 30.73 -23.37 -16.81
N VAL A 117 31.14 -22.40 -16.01
CA VAL A 117 32.48 -22.37 -15.40
C VAL A 117 32.34 -21.86 -13.97
N GLY A 118 32.77 -22.69 -13.02
CA GLY A 118 32.82 -22.34 -11.61
C GLY A 118 33.74 -21.13 -11.36
N VAL A 119 33.13 -20.08 -10.85
CA VAL A 119 33.76 -19.01 -10.08
C VAL A 119 32.75 -18.74 -8.96
N GLU A 120 33.20 -18.60 -7.72
CA GLU A 120 32.36 -18.21 -6.59
C GLU A 120 31.54 -16.99 -7.01
N ASP A 121 30.23 -17.18 -7.20
CA ASP A 121 29.33 -16.15 -7.69
C ASP A 121 29.28 -15.08 -6.59
N PRO A 122 29.87 -13.89 -6.79
CA PRO A 122 29.88 -12.87 -5.75
C PRO A 122 28.45 -12.37 -5.68
N VAL A 123 27.69 -12.84 -4.67
CA VAL A 123 26.36 -12.37 -4.24
C VAL A 123 25.71 -11.54 -5.34
N SER A 124 25.05 -12.21 -6.29
CA SER A 124 24.48 -11.59 -7.51
C SER A 124 23.89 -10.22 -7.15
N ALA A 125 24.03 -9.19 -7.99
CA ALA A 125 23.52 -7.83 -7.72
C ALA A 125 22.03 -7.75 -7.29
N ARG A 126 21.30 -8.87 -7.46
CA ARG A 126 19.95 -9.18 -6.98
C ARG A 126 19.88 -9.40 -5.46
N ASP A 127 20.80 -10.16 -4.88
CA ASP A 127 20.93 -10.40 -3.43
C ASP A 127 21.48 -9.19 -2.68
N ALA A 128 22.01 -8.22 -3.42
CA ALA A 128 22.49 -6.95 -2.86
C ALA A 128 21.35 -5.96 -2.54
N ARG A 129 20.09 -6.19 -2.97
CA ARG A 129 18.98 -5.25 -2.72
C ARG A 129 18.25 -5.57 -1.42
N GLY A 130 17.84 -4.53 -0.69
CA GLY A 130 16.90 -4.67 0.42
C GLY A 130 15.49 -5.00 -0.10
N VAL A 131 14.69 -5.68 0.71
CA VAL A 131 13.27 -5.95 0.42
C VAL A 131 12.42 -5.29 1.50
N ALA A 132 11.40 -4.55 1.08
CA ALA A 132 10.39 -3.99 1.97
C ALA A 132 8.99 -4.45 1.56
N VAL A 133 8.10 -4.62 2.52
CA VAL A 133 6.67 -4.79 2.33
C VAL A 133 6.00 -3.49 2.77
N LEU A 134 5.17 -2.92 1.91
CA LEU A 134 4.45 -1.66 2.13
C LEU A 134 2.95 -1.91 1.94
N LEU A 135 2.11 -1.57 2.92
CA LEU A 135 0.67 -1.70 2.75
C LEU A 135 0.13 -0.72 1.70
N GLY A 136 -0.85 -1.18 0.91
CA GLY A 136 -1.36 -0.48 -0.27
C GLY A 136 -2.47 0.55 0.01
N ASP A 137 -2.57 1.07 1.23
CA ASP A 137 -3.68 1.92 1.65
C ASP A 137 -3.22 3.21 2.33
N LEU A 138 -2.10 3.75 1.83
CA LEU A 138 -1.44 4.97 2.32
C LEU A 138 -1.58 6.11 1.30
N PRO A 139 -2.81 6.61 1.04
CA PRO A 139 -3.06 7.54 -0.06
C PRO A 139 -2.36 8.89 0.09
N ALA A 140 -1.85 9.23 1.28
CA ALA A 140 -1.12 10.47 1.56
C ALA A 140 0.40 10.30 1.62
N MET A 141 0.92 9.10 1.35
CA MET A 141 2.36 8.83 1.31
C MET A 141 3.02 9.57 0.14
N ARG A 142 4.18 10.20 0.40
CA ARG A 142 5.02 10.81 -0.64
C ARG A 142 6.27 9.96 -0.84
N SER A 143 6.83 9.98 -2.05
CA SER A 143 8.05 9.23 -2.39
C SER A 143 9.22 9.52 -1.45
N ARG A 144 9.47 10.81 -1.18
CA ARG A 144 10.52 11.25 -0.24
C ARG A 144 10.35 10.73 1.18
N ASP A 145 9.10 10.49 1.60
CA ASP A 145 8.80 9.99 2.96
C ASP A 145 9.20 8.52 3.06
N LEU A 146 8.97 7.76 1.97
CA LEU A 146 9.46 6.39 1.83
C LEU A 146 11.00 6.35 1.74
N ASP A 147 11.62 7.25 0.99
CA ASP A 147 13.09 7.33 0.91
C ASP A 147 13.74 7.56 2.28
N ALA A 148 13.20 8.48 3.07
CA ALA A 148 13.71 8.76 4.41
C ALA A 148 13.58 7.53 5.34
N ALA A 149 12.46 6.82 5.29
CA ALA A 149 12.26 5.60 6.08
C ALA A 149 13.21 4.48 5.64
N LEU A 150 13.39 4.29 4.33
CA LEU A 150 14.28 3.27 3.77
C LEU A 150 15.77 3.57 4.02
N GLU A 151 16.15 4.85 4.10
CA GLU A 151 17.49 5.26 4.51
C GLU A 151 17.81 4.83 5.94
N VAL A 152 16.86 5.01 6.86
CA VAL A 152 17.00 4.54 8.24
C VAL A 152 16.99 3.01 8.27
N ALA A 153 16.03 2.37 7.58
CA ALA A 153 15.90 0.92 7.55
C ALA A 153 17.18 0.22 7.08
N ALA A 154 17.93 0.82 6.15
CA ALA A 154 19.20 0.27 5.65
C ALA A 154 20.27 0.08 6.75
N ARG A 155 20.14 0.76 7.89
CA ARG A 155 21.07 0.66 9.02
C ARG A 155 20.83 -0.57 9.89
N HIS A 156 19.73 -1.28 9.68
CA HIS A 156 19.30 -2.39 10.52
C HIS A 156 19.08 -3.66 9.70
N PRO A 157 19.33 -4.86 10.26
CA PRO A 157 18.98 -6.11 9.60
C PRO A 157 17.50 -6.17 9.22
N LEU A 158 16.65 -5.81 10.18
CA LEU A 158 15.19 -5.78 10.06
C LEU A 158 14.68 -4.47 10.66
N ALA A 159 13.74 -3.82 9.99
CA ALA A 159 13.14 -2.57 10.46
C ALA A 159 11.68 -2.47 10.05
N PHE A 160 10.87 -1.77 10.84
CA PHE A 160 9.45 -1.54 10.55
C PHE A 160 9.03 -0.11 10.88
N VAL A 161 7.93 0.33 10.27
CA VAL A 161 7.25 1.60 10.54
C VAL A 161 5.87 1.26 11.12
N PRO A 162 5.57 1.66 12.36
CA PRO A 162 4.24 1.51 12.92
C PRO A 162 3.23 2.41 12.21
N ASP A 163 1.97 1.98 12.19
CA ASP A 163 0.84 2.84 11.81
C ASP A 163 0.73 4.07 12.75
N ALA A 164 -0.17 4.99 12.44
CA ALA A 164 -0.33 6.22 13.19
C ALA A 164 -0.79 5.97 14.63
N GLU A 165 -1.59 4.92 14.85
CA GLU A 165 -2.08 4.45 16.15
C GLU A 165 -0.99 3.76 16.99
N GLY A 166 0.09 3.30 16.35
CA GLY A 166 1.20 2.60 17.00
C GLY A 166 0.95 1.10 17.24
N THR A 167 -0.11 0.54 16.68
CA THR A 167 -0.53 -0.86 16.94
C THR A 167 -0.27 -1.77 15.74
N GLY A 168 -0.51 -1.25 14.54
CA GLY A 168 -0.25 -1.90 13.27
C GLY A 168 1.12 -1.54 12.68
N THR A 169 1.37 -2.01 11.47
CA THR A 169 2.61 -1.77 10.72
C THR A 169 2.22 -1.41 9.30
N THR A 170 2.79 -0.33 8.76
CA THR A 170 2.58 0.10 7.37
C THR A 170 3.73 -0.31 6.46
N LEU A 171 4.94 -0.41 7.01
CA LEU A 171 6.13 -0.89 6.31
C LEU A 171 6.93 -1.87 7.19
N ALA A 172 7.38 -2.98 6.62
CA ALA A 172 8.33 -3.90 7.23
C ALA A 172 9.43 -4.24 6.22
N SER A 173 10.68 -4.29 6.65
CA SER A 173 11.82 -4.34 5.74
C SER A 173 12.95 -5.22 6.27
N ALA A 174 13.69 -5.81 5.34
CA ALA A 174 14.93 -6.51 5.58
C ALA A 174 16.00 -5.95 4.65
N ARG A 175 17.17 -5.62 5.20
CA ARG A 175 18.31 -5.23 4.36
C ARG A 175 18.76 -6.41 3.48
N ALA A 176 19.60 -6.10 2.51
CA ALA A 176 20.22 -7.09 1.62
C ALA A 176 20.83 -8.27 2.40
N GLY A 177 20.57 -9.49 1.93
CA GLY A 177 21.06 -10.73 2.54
C GLY A 177 20.29 -11.21 3.78
N GLU A 178 19.41 -10.41 4.37
CA GLU A 178 18.59 -10.84 5.52
C GLU A 178 17.28 -11.49 5.07
N GLU A 179 16.71 -12.36 5.90
CA GLU A 179 15.40 -12.98 5.65
C GLU A 179 14.25 -12.06 6.10
N LEU A 180 13.27 -11.79 5.24
CA LEU A 180 12.08 -11.00 5.58
C LEU A 180 10.90 -11.91 5.89
N VAL A 181 10.64 -12.14 7.18
CA VAL A 181 9.42 -12.79 7.67
C VAL A 181 8.53 -11.72 8.31
N ALA A 182 7.59 -11.18 7.54
CA ALA A 182 6.73 -10.10 8.01
C ALA A 182 5.50 -10.62 8.77
N HIS A 183 5.13 -9.92 9.84
CA HIS A 183 4.08 -10.28 10.77
C HIS A 183 2.93 -9.26 10.76
N PHE A 184 2.33 -9.01 9.60
CA PHE A 184 1.17 -8.10 9.48
C PHE A 184 -0.12 -8.66 10.11
N GLY A 185 -1.11 -7.80 10.34
CA GLY A 185 -2.37 -8.10 11.02
C GLY A 185 -2.48 -7.40 12.39
N ALA A 186 -3.37 -7.88 13.25
CA ALA A 186 -3.57 -7.33 14.60
C ALA A 186 -2.26 -7.30 15.41
N ASP A 187 -2.03 -6.20 16.13
CA ASP A 187 -0.85 -5.97 16.97
C ASP A 187 0.49 -6.23 16.24
N SER A 188 0.53 -5.93 14.94
CA SER A 188 1.70 -6.21 14.10
C SER A 188 2.93 -5.41 14.52
N ALA A 189 2.79 -4.21 15.08
CA ALA A 189 3.93 -3.46 15.62
C ALA A 189 4.63 -4.25 16.74
N ALA A 190 3.87 -4.73 17.72
CA ALA A 190 4.40 -5.52 18.83
C ALA A 190 5.02 -6.84 18.35
N ARG A 191 4.41 -7.49 17.36
CA ARG A 191 4.94 -8.74 16.78
C ARG A 191 6.24 -8.52 15.99
N HIS A 192 6.36 -7.43 15.22
CA HIS A 192 7.60 -7.09 14.54
C HIS A 192 8.71 -6.76 15.54
N ALA A 193 8.41 -5.97 16.58
CA ALA A 193 9.38 -5.67 17.64
C ALA A 193 9.85 -6.96 18.36
N ALA A 194 8.93 -7.87 18.69
CA ALA A 194 9.27 -9.16 19.30
C ALA A 194 10.09 -10.08 18.37
N ALA A 195 9.95 -9.93 17.06
CA ALA A 195 10.72 -10.63 16.04
C ALA A 195 12.08 -9.96 15.73
N GLY A 196 12.46 -8.89 16.45
CA GLY A 196 13.75 -8.22 16.31
C GLY A 196 13.80 -7.13 15.25
N PHE A 197 12.66 -6.68 14.72
CA PHE A 197 12.61 -5.52 13.83
C PHE A 197 12.78 -4.24 14.66
N VAL A 198 13.60 -3.31 14.17
CA VAL A 198 13.77 -1.99 14.76
C VAL A 198 12.63 -1.06 14.34
N ASP A 199 12.03 -0.37 15.31
CA ASP A 199 11.05 0.69 15.06
C ASP A 199 11.76 1.94 14.53
N VAL A 200 11.56 2.23 13.24
CA VAL A 200 12.17 3.37 12.54
C VAL A 200 11.76 4.72 13.17
N VAL A 201 10.53 4.83 13.65
CA VAL A 201 9.99 6.06 14.24
C VAL A 201 10.63 6.33 15.59
N ALA A 202 10.81 5.28 16.40
CA ALA A 202 11.45 5.37 17.69
C ALA A 202 12.96 5.67 17.57
N GLU A 203 13.65 5.01 16.63
CA GLU A 203 15.10 5.17 16.41
C GLU A 203 15.44 6.56 15.84
N HIS A 204 14.63 7.05 14.92
CA HIS A 204 14.84 8.34 14.26
C HIS A 204 13.55 9.19 14.24
N PRO A 205 13.22 9.83 15.38
CA PRO A 205 12.06 10.71 15.47
C PRO A 205 12.10 11.81 14.39
N GLY A 206 11.02 11.91 13.61
CA GLY A 206 10.90 12.87 12.52
C GLY A 206 11.45 12.41 11.16
N ALA A 207 12.09 11.24 11.07
CA ALA A 207 12.47 10.64 9.78
C ALA A 207 11.26 10.13 8.99
N VAL A 208 10.19 9.76 9.68
CA VAL A 208 8.96 9.23 9.08
C VAL A 208 7.87 10.28 9.11
N ALA A 209 7.40 10.69 7.93
CA ALA A 209 6.27 11.61 7.81
C ALA A 209 4.93 10.91 8.14
N PRO A 210 3.91 11.65 8.62
CA PRO A 210 2.60 11.07 8.94
C PRO A 210 1.94 10.31 7.78
N GLY A 211 2.17 10.74 6.53
CA GLY A 211 1.59 10.09 5.34
C GLY A 211 2.02 8.64 5.15
N LEU A 212 3.21 8.24 5.62
CA LEU A 212 3.70 6.85 5.58
C LEU A 212 3.12 5.99 6.73
N ARG A 213 2.51 6.62 7.74
CA ARG A 213 1.92 5.93 8.91
C ARG A 213 0.39 5.88 8.87
N ARG A 214 -0.25 6.73 8.08
CA ARG A 214 -1.71 6.87 8.03
C ARG A 214 -2.30 5.98 6.94
N ASP A 215 -2.54 4.73 7.28
CA ASP A 215 -3.47 3.88 6.53
C ASP A 215 -4.91 4.32 6.76
N VAL A 216 -5.79 3.97 5.82
CA VAL A 216 -7.16 4.52 5.77
C VAL A 216 -8.20 3.43 5.74
N ASP A 217 -8.71 3.06 6.90
CA ASP A 217 -9.82 2.12 7.12
C ASP A 217 -11.14 2.77 7.52
N THR A 218 -11.12 3.96 8.12
CA THR A 218 -12.30 4.69 8.62
C THR A 218 -12.48 6.05 7.95
N ALA A 219 -13.69 6.63 8.05
CA ALA A 219 -13.96 7.99 7.55
C ALA A 219 -13.06 9.05 8.19
N ALA A 220 -12.75 8.88 9.48
CA ALA A 220 -11.87 9.79 10.22
C ALA A 220 -10.44 9.73 9.67
N GLU A 221 -9.91 8.52 9.47
CA GLU A 221 -8.59 8.33 8.87
C GLU A 221 -8.53 8.87 7.43
N LEU A 222 -9.62 8.74 6.65
CA LEU A 222 -9.70 9.35 5.32
C LEU A 222 -9.65 10.88 5.38
N ALA A 223 -10.38 11.49 6.31
CA ALA A 223 -10.34 12.95 6.50
C ALA A 223 -8.94 13.43 6.90
N GLU A 224 -8.25 12.67 7.77
CA GLU A 224 -6.86 12.94 8.13
C GLU A 224 -5.91 12.80 6.95
N ALA A 225 -6.03 11.73 6.14
CA ALA A 225 -5.24 11.54 4.95
C ALA A 225 -5.45 12.67 3.92
N VAL A 226 -6.71 13.12 3.74
CA VAL A 226 -7.03 14.29 2.92
C VAL A 226 -6.34 15.55 3.44
N ALA A 227 -6.33 15.77 4.76
CA ALA A 227 -5.64 16.91 5.37
C ALA A 227 -4.10 16.86 5.19
N LEU A 228 -3.50 15.67 5.17
CA LEU A 228 -2.08 15.46 4.85
C LEU A 228 -1.75 15.69 3.37
N GLY A 229 -2.77 15.64 2.51
CA GLY A 229 -2.68 15.77 1.06
C GLY A 229 -2.52 14.41 0.39
N THR A 230 -3.62 13.85 -0.08
CA THR A 230 -3.62 12.57 -0.82
C THR A 230 -3.09 12.72 -2.24
N GLY A 231 -2.69 11.59 -2.83
CA GLY A 231 -2.38 11.47 -4.24
C GLY A 231 -3.56 11.84 -5.15
N PRO A 232 -3.27 12.06 -6.45
CA PRO A 232 -4.21 12.62 -7.40
C PRO A 232 -5.44 11.72 -7.63
N ARG A 233 -5.28 10.40 -7.54
CA ARG A 233 -6.38 9.46 -7.81
C ARG A 233 -7.36 9.49 -6.65
N THR A 234 -6.87 9.45 -5.42
CA THR A 234 -7.69 9.54 -4.21
C THR A 234 -8.38 10.88 -4.12
N ALA A 235 -7.65 11.98 -4.36
CA ALA A 235 -8.22 13.33 -4.39
C ALA A 235 -9.35 13.46 -5.41
N SER A 236 -9.23 12.79 -6.57
CA SER A 236 -10.29 12.77 -7.59
C SER A 236 -11.53 12.02 -7.11
N VAL A 237 -11.38 10.83 -6.51
CA VAL A 237 -12.51 10.06 -6.02
C VAL A 237 -13.22 10.80 -4.88
N VAL A 238 -12.48 11.36 -3.93
CA VAL A 238 -13.04 12.13 -2.80
C VAL A 238 -13.84 13.34 -3.29
N ARG A 239 -13.35 14.07 -4.31
CA ARG A 239 -14.12 15.16 -4.93
C ARG A 239 -15.44 14.65 -5.51
N THR A 240 -15.40 13.61 -6.34
CA THR A 240 -16.61 13.07 -6.98
C THR A 240 -17.66 12.65 -5.94
N LEU A 241 -17.24 12.00 -4.85
CA LEU A 241 -18.16 11.60 -3.78
C LEU A 241 -18.75 12.81 -3.05
N SER A 242 -17.94 13.85 -2.83
CA SER A 242 -18.38 15.10 -2.20
C SER A 242 -19.39 15.83 -3.09
N ASP A 243 -19.16 15.87 -4.40
CA ASP A 243 -20.05 16.49 -5.37
C ASP A 243 -21.40 15.76 -5.45
N LEU A 244 -21.38 14.42 -5.40
CA LEU A 244 -22.58 13.59 -5.37
C LEU A 244 -23.38 13.78 -4.07
N ALA A 245 -22.71 13.89 -2.93
CA ALA A 245 -23.35 14.16 -1.64
C ALA A 245 -23.94 15.58 -1.55
N GLY A 246 -23.31 16.55 -2.23
CA GLY A 246 -23.76 17.95 -2.30
C GLY A 246 -24.82 18.23 -3.37
N ALA A 247 -25.10 17.30 -4.28
CA ALA A 247 -26.09 17.48 -5.33
C ALA A 247 -27.50 17.59 -4.73
N PRO A 248 -28.33 18.57 -5.14
CA PRO A 248 -29.71 18.64 -4.69
C PRO A 248 -30.44 17.35 -5.09
N ALA A 249 -31.14 16.74 -4.14
CA ALA A 249 -31.93 15.54 -4.39
C ALA A 249 -32.77 15.71 -5.67
N PRO A 250 -32.87 14.70 -6.55
CA PRO A 250 -33.65 14.81 -7.77
C PRO A 250 -35.07 15.24 -7.38
N ARG A 251 -35.45 16.44 -7.81
CA ARG A 251 -36.82 16.91 -7.63
C ARG A 251 -37.70 15.86 -8.29
N ARG A 252 -38.50 15.13 -7.49
CA ARG A 252 -39.54 14.28 -8.05
C ARG A 252 -40.29 15.14 -9.07
N PRO A 253 -40.54 14.64 -10.30
CA PRO A 253 -41.38 15.34 -11.24
C PRO A 253 -42.65 15.74 -10.49
N PHE A 254 -42.98 17.03 -10.52
CA PHE A 254 -44.28 17.47 -10.06
C PHE A 254 -45.30 16.70 -10.88
N ASP A 255 -46.01 15.77 -10.23
CA ASP A 255 -47.10 15.03 -10.83
C ASP A 255 -48.39 15.84 -10.61
N PRO A 256 -48.89 16.56 -11.62
CA PRO A 256 -50.14 17.31 -11.50
C PRO A 256 -51.37 16.41 -11.32
N GLN A 257 -51.23 15.08 -11.41
CA GLN A 257 -52.30 14.10 -11.24
C GLN A 257 -52.27 13.41 -9.86
N ALA A 258 -51.28 13.69 -9.00
CA ALA A 258 -51.21 13.09 -7.67
C ALA A 258 -52.30 13.66 -6.74
N THR A 259 -53.40 12.93 -6.62
CA THR A 259 -54.51 13.24 -5.72
C THR A 259 -54.02 13.25 -4.27
N PRO A 260 -54.27 14.31 -3.48
CA PRO A 260 -53.86 14.32 -2.06
C PRO A 260 -54.60 13.22 -1.30
N ALA A 261 -53.85 12.36 -0.61
CA ALA A 261 -54.41 11.35 0.27
C ALA A 261 -55.27 12.01 1.36
N ARG A 262 -56.54 11.64 1.44
CA ARG A 262 -57.47 12.10 2.49
C ARG A 262 -56.93 11.68 3.85
N ALA A 263 -56.76 12.66 4.74
CA ALA A 263 -56.52 12.40 6.16
C ALA A 263 -57.82 11.85 6.79
N ASP A 264 -57.80 10.59 7.19
CA ASP A 264 -58.87 9.99 7.99
C ASP A 264 -58.88 10.63 9.39
N ARG A 265 -59.91 11.44 9.66
CA ARG A 265 -60.30 11.81 11.03
C ARG A 265 -61.06 10.63 11.61
N LYS A 266 -60.53 10.00 12.66
CA LYS A 266 -61.33 9.12 13.53
C LYS A 266 -61.70 9.89 14.80
N ALA A 267 -62.99 10.20 14.90
CA ALA A 267 -63.64 10.73 16.10
C ALA A 267 -64.40 9.58 16.82
N ALA A 268 -64.46 9.75 18.14
CA ALA A 268 -65.21 9.03 19.18
C ALA A 268 -66.38 8.12 18.78
N SER A 269 -66.37 6.89 19.31
CA SER A 269 -67.34 6.36 20.29
C SER A 269 -66.83 5.04 20.86
#